data_AF-D4JR82-F1
#
_entry.id   AF-D4JR82-F1
#
_cell.length_a   1.000
_cell.length_b   1.000
_cell.length_c   1.000
_cell.angle_alpha   90.00
_cell.angle_beta   90.00
_cell.angle_gamma   90.00
#
_symmetry.space_group_name_H-M   'P 1'
#
loop_
_entity.id
_entity.type
_entity.pdbx_description
1 polymer ?
#
loop_
_entity_poly.entity_id
_entity_poly.type
_entity_poly.pdbx_seq_one_letter_code
_entity_poly.pdbx_strand_id
1 'polypeptide(L)'
;MRNLKTIENRVLAVLKEHPEARNDDMKLYLLVSKACIYDTHGISHFGFEDVMSNYKAYGIPCFESIRRTRQKIQAKHPELGCSPEVRRARHKMQRVYSDYAKN
;
A
#
# COMPACT_ATOMS: atom_id res chain seq x y z
N MET A 1 11.58 -12.23 7.19
CA MET A 1 11.19 -10.99 6.49
C MET A 1 12.28 -10.64 5.49
N ARG A 2 12.03 -10.76 4.17
CA ARG A 2 12.97 -10.25 3.17
C ARG A 2 13.12 -8.72 3.36
N ASN A 3 14.35 -8.25 3.23
CA ASN A 3 14.90 -6.95 3.65
C ASN A 3 13.89 -5.78 3.63
N LEU A 4 13.68 -5.09 4.76
CA LEU A 4 12.76 -3.94 4.88
C LEU A 4 13.08 -2.82 3.88
N LYS A 5 14.36 -2.66 3.53
CA LYS A 5 14.81 -1.71 2.51
C LYS A 5 14.21 -2.01 1.13
N THR A 6 14.00 -3.27 0.79
CA THR A 6 13.41 -3.67 -0.49
C THR A 6 11.92 -3.31 -0.56
N ILE A 7 11.20 -3.38 0.56
CA ILE A 7 9.79 -3.00 0.64
C ILE A 7 9.65 -1.47 0.53
N GLU A 8 10.45 -0.72 1.30
CA GLU A 8 10.45 0.76 1.25
C GLU A 8 10.72 1.27 -0.18
N ASN A 9 11.73 0.72 -0.86
CA ASN A 9 12.05 1.10 -2.24
C ASN A 9 10.91 0.77 -3.22
N ARG A 10 10.29 -0.39 -3.09
CA ARG A 10 9.20 -0.82 -3.99
C ARG A 10 7.95 0.05 -3.81
N VAL A 11 7.56 0.30 -2.57
CA VAL A 11 6.44 1.20 -2.27
C VAL A 11 6.75 2.63 -2.74
N LEU A 12 7.98 3.11 -2.53
CA LEU A 12 8.40 4.42 -2.99
C LEU A 12 8.31 4.56 -4.52
N ALA A 13 8.76 3.56 -5.27
CA ALA A 13 8.67 3.54 -6.73
C ALA A 13 7.21 3.66 -7.19
N VAL A 14 6.32 2.83 -6.64
CA VAL A 14 4.89 2.88 -6.97
C VAL A 14 4.28 4.24 -6.65
N LEU A 15 4.59 4.85 -5.51
CA LEU A 15 4.03 6.17 -5.15
C LEU A 15 4.53 7.30 -6.06
N LYS A 16 5.73 7.17 -6.63
CA LYS A 16 6.29 8.12 -7.59
C LYS A 16 5.61 7.99 -8.95
N GLU A 17 5.48 6.77 -9.44
CA GLU A 17 4.96 6.46 -10.78
C GLU A 17 3.43 6.56 -10.87
N HIS A 18 2.72 6.23 -9.79
CA HIS A 18 1.27 6.12 -9.76
C HIS A 18 0.65 7.04 -8.68
N PRO A 19 0.30 8.30 -9.03
CA PRO A 19 -0.31 9.25 -8.11
C PRO A 19 -1.61 8.73 -7.46
N GLU A 20 -2.39 7.92 -8.16
CA GLU A 20 -3.62 7.31 -7.66
C GLU A 20 -3.39 6.40 -6.45
N ALA A 21 -2.22 5.75 -6.36
CA ALA A 21 -1.85 4.87 -5.26
C ALA A 21 -1.59 5.62 -3.94
N ARG A 22 -1.36 6.95 -4.00
CA ARG A 22 -1.16 7.79 -2.81
C ARG A 22 -2.43 7.88 -1.95
N ASN A 23 -3.59 7.79 -2.60
CA ASN A 23 -4.91 7.97 -2.00
C ASN A 23 -5.60 6.65 -1.63
N ASP A 24 -5.27 5.56 -2.32
CA ASP A 24 -6.01 4.30 -2.24
C ASP A 24 -5.07 3.13 -1.88
N ASP A 25 -5.32 2.53 -0.72
CA ASP A 25 -4.55 1.38 -0.22
C ASP A 25 -4.71 0.13 -1.09
N MET A 26 -5.88 -0.08 -1.68
CA MET A 26 -6.14 -1.24 -2.54
C MET A 26 -5.42 -1.10 -3.88
N LYS A 27 -5.40 0.12 -4.46
CA LYS A 27 -4.60 0.40 -5.66
C LYS A 27 -3.12 0.23 -5.40
N LEU A 28 -2.62 0.77 -4.28
CA LEU A 28 -1.22 0.58 -3.88
C LEU A 28 -0.89 -0.90 -3.71
N TYR A 29 -1.74 -1.66 -3.02
CA TYR A 29 -1.53 -3.09 -2.82
C TYR A 29 -1.51 -3.86 -4.13
N LEU A 30 -2.44 -3.58 -5.06
CA LEU A 30 -2.47 -4.19 -6.38
C LEU A 30 -1.19 -3.92 -7.17
N LEU A 31 -0.72 -2.67 -7.23
CA LEU A 31 0.46 -2.29 -8.00
C LEU A 31 1.75 -2.91 -7.42
N VAL A 32 1.88 -2.92 -6.09
CA VAL A 32 2.99 -3.61 -5.42
C VAL A 32 2.93 -5.12 -5.67
N SER A 33 1.73 -5.71 -5.64
CA SER A 33 1.53 -7.14 -5.92
C SER A 33 1.93 -7.49 -7.35
N LYS A 34 1.52 -6.67 -8.34
CA LYS A 34 1.93 -6.83 -9.75
C LYS A 34 3.44 -6.86 -9.89
N ALA A 35 4.13 -5.88 -9.31
CA ALA A 35 5.59 -5.80 -9.38
C ALA A 35 6.24 -7.04 -8.72
N CYS A 36 5.75 -7.47 -7.55
CA CYS A 36 6.28 -8.64 -6.86
C CYS A 36 6.08 -9.95 -7.65
N ILE A 37 4.87 -10.17 -8.19
CA ILE A 37 4.55 -11.38 -8.97
C ILE A 37 5.36 -11.43 -10.25
N TYR A 38 5.48 -10.30 -10.95
CA TYR A 38 6.29 -10.22 -12.16
C TYR A 38 7.76 -10.51 -11.88
N ASP A 39 8.34 -9.91 -10.83
CA ASP A 39 9.75 -10.13 -10.46
C ASP A 39 10.05 -11.59 -10.06
N THR A 40 9.06 -12.30 -9.49
CA THR A 40 9.26 -13.64 -8.94
C THR A 40 8.89 -14.76 -9.92
N HIS A 41 7.86 -14.56 -10.74
CA HIS A 41 7.30 -15.60 -11.61
C HIS A 41 7.13 -15.18 -13.07
N GLY A 42 7.38 -13.91 -13.42
CA GLY A 42 7.19 -13.39 -14.79
C GLY A 42 5.73 -13.31 -15.23
N ILE A 43 4.79 -13.41 -14.28
CA ILE A 43 3.34 -13.45 -14.56
C ILE A 43 2.77 -12.02 -14.52
N SER A 44 1.96 -11.67 -15.52
CA SER A 44 1.30 -10.36 -15.62
C SER A 44 -0.19 -10.38 -15.26
N HIS A 45 -0.81 -11.56 -15.19
CA HIS A 45 -2.24 -11.75 -14.92
C HIS A 45 -2.43 -12.74 -13.76
N PHE A 46 -3.24 -12.34 -12.78
CA PHE A 46 -3.50 -13.14 -11.59
C PHE A 46 -4.89 -12.79 -11.03
N GLY A 47 -5.51 -13.76 -10.36
CA GLY A 47 -6.79 -13.56 -9.68
C GLY A 47 -6.62 -12.85 -8.34
N PHE A 48 -7.67 -12.16 -7.88
CA PHE A 48 -7.68 -11.59 -6.54
C PHE A 48 -7.53 -12.67 -5.45
N GLU A 49 -8.27 -13.77 -5.57
CA GLU A 49 -8.18 -14.91 -4.65
C GLU A 49 -6.76 -15.48 -4.58
N ASP A 50 -6.10 -15.63 -5.72
CA ASP A 50 -4.74 -16.13 -5.80
C ASP A 50 -3.74 -15.19 -5.09
N VAL A 51 -3.86 -13.88 -5.29
CA VAL A 51 -3.07 -12.90 -4.54
C VAL A 51 -3.34 -13.05 -3.05
N MET A 52 -4.61 -13.08 -2.62
CA MET A 52 -4.94 -13.09 -1.19
C MET A 52 -4.50 -14.37 -0.48
N SER A 53 -4.58 -15.52 -1.15
CA SER A 53 -4.22 -16.83 -0.61
C SER A 53 -2.71 -17.09 -0.67
N ASN A 54 -2.03 -16.67 -1.74
CA ASN A 54 -0.66 -17.06 -2.05
C ASN A 54 0.37 -15.91 -1.98
N TYR A 55 0.00 -14.74 -1.45
CA TYR A 55 0.85 -13.54 -1.44
C TYR A 55 2.29 -13.78 -0.93
N LYS A 56 2.47 -14.66 0.06
CA LYS A 56 3.79 -15.01 0.60
C LYS A 56 4.67 -15.75 -0.42
N ALA A 57 4.08 -16.66 -1.19
CA ALA A 57 4.78 -17.40 -2.24
C ALA A 57 5.21 -16.47 -3.38
N TYR A 58 4.41 -15.44 -3.65
CA TYR A 58 4.72 -14.37 -4.58
C TYR A 58 5.69 -13.30 -4.03
N GLY A 59 6.16 -13.46 -2.80
CA GLY A 59 7.04 -12.48 -2.16
C GLY A 59 6.40 -11.11 -1.93
N ILE A 60 5.08 -11.02 -1.99
CA ILE A 60 4.32 -9.80 -1.71
C ILE A 60 4.38 -9.57 -0.20
N PRO A 61 4.68 -8.35 0.27
CA PRO A 61 4.54 -8.01 1.68
C PRO A 61 3.06 -8.02 2.10
N CYS A 62 2.76 -8.29 3.38
CA CYS A 62 1.38 -8.20 3.83
C CYS A 62 0.84 -6.77 3.66
N PHE A 63 -0.49 -6.66 3.48
CA PHE A 63 -1.17 -5.40 3.24
C PHE A 63 -0.80 -4.30 4.24
N GLU A 64 -0.81 -4.63 5.54
CA GLU A 64 -0.51 -3.66 6.58
C GLU A 64 0.97 -3.21 6.57
N SER A 65 1.91 -4.07 6.15
CA SER A 65 3.31 -3.67 5.96
C SER A 65 3.44 -2.64 4.85
N ILE A 66 2.71 -2.80 3.73
CA ILE A 66 2.69 -1.82 2.64
C ILE A 66 2.08 -0.50 3.12
N ARG A 67 0.95 -0.57 3.83
CA ARG A 67 0.25 0.60 4.37
C ARG A 67 1.12 1.42 5.32
N ARG A 68 1.79 0.77 6.28
CA ARG A 68 2.73 1.44 7.21
C ARG A 68 3.94 2.03 6.49
N THR A 69 4.45 1.32 5.50
CA THR A 69 5.56 1.82 4.66
C THR A 69 5.16 3.08 3.90
N ARG A 70 3.95 3.11 3.31
CA ARG A 70 3.42 4.33 2.68
C ARG A 70 3.37 5.49 3.67
N GLN A 71 2.83 5.29 4.87
CA GLN A 71 2.74 6.35 5.88
C GLN A 71 4.12 6.90 6.24
N LYS A 72 5.11 6.01 6.44
CA LYS A 72 6.51 6.40 6.69
C LYS A 72 7.11 7.19 5.54
N ILE A 73 6.88 6.77 4.29
CA ILE A 73 7.36 7.48 3.09
C ILE A 73 6.71 8.85 3.00
N GLN A 74 5.38 8.96 3.13
CA GLN A 74 4.66 10.22 3.02
C GLN A 74 5.00 11.20 4.14
N ALA A 75 5.39 10.72 5.33
CA ALA A 75 5.90 11.56 6.39
C ALA A 75 7.28 12.17 6.06
N LYS A 76 8.14 11.42 5.35
CA LYS A 76 9.45 11.90 4.88
C LYS A 76 9.37 12.72 3.58
N HIS A 77 8.38 12.43 2.74
CA HIS A 77 8.17 12.97 1.40
C HIS A 77 6.74 13.51 1.28
N PRO A 78 6.45 14.72 1.82
CA PRO A 78 5.12 15.30 1.79
C PRO A 78 4.53 15.47 0.38
N GLU A 79 5.37 15.61 -0.64
CA GLU A 79 5.01 15.68 -2.06
C GLU A 79 4.38 14.38 -2.60
N LEU A 80 4.64 13.26 -1.94
CA LEU A 80 4.01 11.96 -2.22
C LEU A 80 2.77 11.70 -1.37
N GLY A 81 2.34 12.69 -0.58
CA GLY A 81 1.17 12.62 0.29
C GLY A 81 -0.14 12.38 -0.46
N CYS A 82 -1.16 11.96 0.28
CA CYS A 82 -2.53 11.90 -0.22
C CYS A 82 -3.10 13.31 -0.49
N SER A 83 -4.11 13.39 -1.36
CA SER A 83 -4.76 14.67 -1.68
C SER A 83 -5.36 15.31 -0.42
N PRO A 84 -5.46 16.64 -0.35
CA PRO A 84 -6.04 17.34 0.80
C PRO A 84 -7.45 16.85 1.16
N GLU A 85 -8.26 16.50 0.15
CA GLU A 85 -9.59 15.95 0.33
C GLU A 85 -9.57 14.59 1.03
N VAL A 86 -8.77 13.64 0.54
CA VAL A 86 -8.63 12.31 1.12
C VAL A 86 -8.07 12.40 2.54
N ARG A 87 -7.14 13.32 2.80
CA ARG A 87 -6.61 13.58 4.14
C ARG A 87 -7.70 14.04 5.11
N ARG A 88 -8.55 14.99 4.70
CA ARG A 88 -9.68 15.48 5.51
C ARG A 88 -10.71 14.37 5.76
N ALA A 89 -11.05 13.59 4.72
CA ALA A 89 -11.99 12.48 4.85
C ALA A 89 -11.48 11.42 5.84
N ARG A 90 -10.20 11.05 5.77
CA ARG A 90 -9.57 10.11 6.72
C ARG A 90 -9.59 10.64 8.15
N HIS A 91 -9.29 11.91 8.37
CA HIS A 91 -9.34 12.53 9.70
C HIS A 91 -10.77 12.55 10.27
N LYS A 92 -11.78 12.85 9.45
CA LYS A 92 -13.19 12.77 9.84
C LYS A 92 -13.55 11.34 10.27
N MET A 93 -13.15 10.33 9.48
CA MET A 93 -13.45 8.94 9.81
C MET A 93 -12.74 8.44 11.07
N GLN A 94 -11.50 8.87 11.33
CA GLN A 94 -10.81 8.55 12.59
C GLN A 94 -11.60 9.01 13.81
N ARG A 95 -12.20 10.20 13.76
CA ARG A 95 -13.06 10.69 14.83
C ARG A 95 -14.30 9.80 15.01
N VAL A 96 -15.00 9.48 13.91
CA VAL A 96 -16.18 8.58 13.94
C VAL A 96 -15.85 7.24 14.57
N TYR A 97 -14.76 6.59 14.17
CA TYR A 97 -14.34 5.31 14.76
C TYR A 97 -13.94 5.44 16.23
N SER A 98 -13.26 6.53 16.59
CA SER A 98 -12.87 6.78 17.99
C SER A 98 -14.08 7.02 18.89
N ASP A 99 -15.12 7.69 18.38
CA ASP A 99 -16.35 7.92 19.11
C ASP A 99 -17.18 6.64 19.23
N TYR A 100 -17.24 5.81 18.18
CA TYR A 100 -17.85 4.48 18.24
C TYR A 100 -17.21 3.58 19.30
N ALA A 101 -15.88 3.54 19.37
CA ALA A 101 -15.15 2.67 20.31
C ALA A 101 -15.27 3.08 21.79
N LYS A 102 -15.76 4.28 22.07
CA LYS A 102 -16.01 4.76 23.44
C LYS A 102 -17.40 4.42 23.96
N ASN A 103 -18.31 4.08 23.05
CA ASN A 103 -19.67 3.62 23.35
C ASN A 103 -19.70 2.09 23.42
#